data_AF-W5WLN6-F1
#
_entry.id   AF-W5WLN6-F1
#
_cell.length_a   1.000
_cell.length_b   1.000
_cell.length_c   1.000
_cell.angle_alpha   90.00
_cell.angle_beta   90.00
_cell.angle_gamma   90.00
#
_symmetry.space_group_name_H-M   'P 1'
#
loop_
_entity.id
_entity.type
_entity.pdbx_description
1 polymer ?
#
loop_
_entity_poly.entity_id
_entity_poly.type
_entity_poly.pdbx_seq_one_letter_code
_entity_poly.pdbx_strand_id
1 'polypeptide(L)'
;MVENAALVEHVEWPGSTEPPVPTRWARFGLDTLPVNRRRWLIAVVVIALLITLIGLLLVVGAWRDDKWIESRPGVQTAEVLSTAFDRTVVRFNTPDGAVHIPIDGVLYPQGLSAGQLVRVEYDSLHPDALVRVAGRTYTLTFLPVGMILAITWAIAAGLIWWLRRPTPTGPTPATR
;
A
#
# COMPACT_ATOMS: atom_id res chain seq x y z
N MET A 1 -47.48 64.60 19.91
CA MET A 1 -48.36 63.65 19.19
C MET A 1 -48.36 63.99 17.71
N VAL A 2 -47.32 63.60 16.98
CA VAL A 2 -47.36 63.19 15.57
C VAL A 2 -46.25 62.16 15.43
N GLU A 3 -46.54 61.07 14.73
CA GLU A 3 -45.76 59.84 14.67
C GLU A 3 -45.11 59.73 13.29
N ASN A 4 -43.79 59.91 13.20
CA ASN A 4 -43.03 59.65 11.97
C ASN A 4 -42.44 58.23 12.04
N ALA A 5 -43.33 57.23 11.99
CA ALA A 5 -43.00 55.81 11.97
C ALA A 5 -43.19 55.20 10.56
N ALA A 6 -42.78 55.93 9.52
CA ALA A 6 -42.83 55.49 8.13
C ALA A 6 -41.48 55.72 7.43
N LEU A 7 -41.14 54.82 6.50
CA LEU A 7 -39.93 54.83 5.66
C LEU A 7 -38.61 54.42 6.34
N VAL A 8 -38.64 53.37 7.17
CA VAL A 8 -37.61 52.32 7.03
C VAL A 8 -38.11 51.37 5.95
N GLU A 9 -37.80 51.71 4.70
CA GLU A 9 -38.06 50.83 3.58
C GLU A 9 -37.16 49.59 3.74
N HIS A 10 -37.77 48.41 3.89
CA HIS A 10 -37.03 47.15 3.89
C HIS A 10 -36.44 46.96 2.50
N VAL A 11 -35.17 47.35 2.33
CA VAL A 11 -34.37 46.98 1.16
C VAL A 11 -34.14 45.47 1.26
N GLU A 12 -35.08 44.69 0.73
CA GLU A 12 -34.83 43.31 0.34
C GLU A 12 -33.71 43.34 -0.70
N TRP A 13 -32.50 43.02 -0.24
CA TRP A 13 -31.38 42.82 -1.15
C TRP A 13 -31.77 41.69 -2.11
N PRO A 14 -31.92 41.95 -3.43
CA PRO A 14 -32.36 40.92 -4.36
C PRO A 14 -31.36 39.78 -4.26
N GLY A 15 -31.88 38.59 -3.93
CA GLY A 15 -31.10 37.50 -3.37
C GLY A 15 -29.80 37.28 -4.13
N SER A 16 -28.68 37.20 -3.41
CA SER A 16 -27.35 37.02 -3.97
C SER A 16 -27.28 35.70 -4.76
N THR A 17 -27.58 35.77 -6.05
CA THR A 17 -27.48 34.67 -7.02
C THR A 17 -26.05 34.47 -7.52
N GLU A 18 -25.07 34.93 -6.75
CA GLU A 18 -23.70 34.46 -6.91
C GLU A 18 -23.71 32.93 -6.73
N PRO A 19 -23.29 32.15 -7.74
CA PRO A 19 -23.23 30.70 -7.58
C PRO A 19 -22.27 30.39 -6.42
N PRO A 20 -22.62 29.46 -5.52
CA PRO A 20 -21.80 29.18 -4.35
C PRO A 20 -20.37 28.84 -4.80
N VAL A 21 -19.40 29.60 -4.28
CA VAL A 21 -17.99 29.50 -4.70
C VAL A 21 -17.58 28.02 -4.70
N PRO A 22 -17.23 27.44 -5.86
CA PRO A 22 -17.12 26.00 -5.99
C PRO A 22 -16.03 25.49 -5.07
N THR A 23 -16.41 24.69 -4.07
CA THR A 23 -15.42 24.18 -3.12
C THR A 23 -14.45 23.25 -3.84
N ARG A 24 -13.26 23.07 -3.27
CA ARG A 24 -12.23 22.11 -3.76
C ARG A 24 -12.77 20.69 -4.01
N TRP A 25 -13.90 20.35 -3.38
CA TRP A 25 -14.50 19.02 -3.36
C TRP A 25 -15.65 18.87 -4.37
N ALA A 26 -16.14 19.97 -4.97
CA ALA A 26 -17.31 19.99 -5.86
C ALA A 26 -17.14 19.06 -7.06
N ARG A 27 -15.94 19.08 -7.65
CA ARG A 27 -15.51 18.20 -8.76
C ARG A 27 -15.59 16.69 -8.47
N PHE A 28 -15.75 16.30 -7.21
CA PHE A 28 -15.88 14.90 -6.78
C PHE A 28 -17.27 14.57 -6.21
N GLY A 29 -18.22 15.52 -6.21
CA GLY A 29 -19.55 15.36 -5.63
C GLY A 29 -19.55 15.12 -4.11
N LEU A 30 -18.52 15.59 -3.40
CA LEU A 30 -18.34 15.34 -1.95
C LEU A 30 -18.89 16.48 -1.07
N ASP A 31 -19.44 17.53 -1.68
CA ASP A 31 -19.92 18.75 -1.02
C ASP A 31 -21.27 18.51 -0.33
N THR A 32 -22.08 17.63 -0.92
CA THR A 32 -23.37 17.18 -0.40
C THR A 32 -23.24 16.13 0.71
N LEU A 33 -22.04 15.62 0.98
CA LEU A 33 -21.81 14.61 2.00
C LEU A 33 -21.44 15.24 3.35
N PRO A 34 -21.95 14.70 4.48
CA PRO A 34 -21.58 15.19 5.80
C PRO A 34 -20.08 15.01 6.06
N VAL A 35 -19.50 15.93 6.84
CA VAL A 35 -18.04 16.08 7.01
C VAL A 35 -17.37 14.79 7.51
N ASN A 36 -18.05 14.02 8.36
CA ASN A 36 -17.58 12.70 8.82
C ASN A 36 -17.42 11.69 7.67
N ARG A 37 -18.42 11.57 6.77
CA ARG A 37 -18.41 10.68 5.61
C ARG A 37 -17.32 11.08 4.61
N ARG A 38 -17.11 12.38 4.41
CA ARG A 38 -15.99 12.91 3.60
C ARG A 38 -14.62 12.58 4.20
N ARG A 39 -14.44 12.72 5.53
CA ARG A 39 -13.20 12.33 6.23
C ARG A 39 -12.90 10.84 6.06
N TRP A 40 -13.90 9.97 6.21
CA TRP A 40 -13.74 8.53 5.99
C TRP A 40 -13.35 8.18 4.55
N LEU A 41 -14.01 8.77 3.55
CA LEU A 41 -13.65 8.57 2.14
C LEU A 41 -12.20 8.96 1.84
N ILE A 42 -11.72 10.08 2.39
CA ILE A 42 -10.33 10.52 2.24
C ILE A 42 -9.38 9.53 2.95
N ALA A 43 -9.68 9.12 4.18
CA ALA A 43 -8.85 8.18 4.93
C ALA A 43 -8.69 6.84 4.20
N VAL A 44 -9.77 6.28 3.65
CA VAL A 44 -9.74 5.02 2.88
C VAL A 44 -8.82 5.13 1.65
N VAL A 45 -8.92 6.21 0.89
CA VAL A 45 -8.05 6.44 -0.29
C VAL A 45 -6.59 6.65 0.11
N VAL A 46 -6.33 7.43 1.17
CA VAL A 46 -4.96 7.66 1.68
C VAL A 46 -4.32 6.36 2.16
N ILE A 47 -5.05 5.51 2.88
CA ILE A 47 -4.56 4.20 3.33
C ILE A 47 -4.28 3.28 2.14
N ALA A 48 -5.18 3.20 1.15
CA ALA A 48 -4.97 2.40 -0.05
C ALA A 48 -3.76 2.86 -0.87
N LEU A 49 -3.54 4.18 -0.99
CA LEU A 49 -2.35 4.74 -1.63
C LEU A 49 -1.07 4.47 -0.84
N LEU A 50 -1.10 4.53 0.50
CA LEU A 50 0.05 4.22 1.34
C LEU A 50 0.45 2.75 1.23
N ILE A 51 -0.52 1.83 1.26
CA ILE A 51 -0.29 0.39 1.03
C ILE A 51 0.28 0.15 -0.38
N THR A 52 -0.23 0.88 -1.39
CA THR A 52 0.29 0.83 -2.76
C THR A 52 1.75 1.28 -2.83
N LEU A 53 2.10 2.40 -2.18
CA LEU A 53 3.47 2.89 -2.11
C LEU A 53 4.41 1.90 -1.42
N ILE A 54 4.01 1.34 -0.28
CA ILE A 54 4.79 0.32 0.44
C ILE A 54 5.00 -0.92 -0.42
N GLY A 55 3.94 -1.42 -1.08
CA GLY A 55 4.05 -2.57 -1.99
C GLY A 55 5.04 -2.34 -3.14
N LEU A 56 5.02 -1.17 -3.77
CA LEU A 56 5.98 -0.81 -4.82
C LEU A 56 7.41 -0.69 -4.27
N LEU A 57 7.61 -0.11 -3.09
CA LEU A 57 8.93 -0.01 -2.46
C LEU A 57 9.52 -1.39 -2.14
N LEU A 58 8.71 -2.35 -1.70
CA LEU A 58 9.15 -3.73 -1.44
C LEU A 58 9.63 -4.43 -2.74
N VAL A 59 8.92 -4.26 -3.85
CA VAL A 59 9.33 -4.79 -5.17
C VAL A 59 10.64 -4.15 -5.64
N VAL A 60 10.78 -2.82 -5.48
CA VAL A 60 12.00 -2.09 -5.84
C VAL A 60 13.20 -2.51 -4.97
N GLY A 61 12.99 -2.76 -3.68
CA GLY A 61 14.02 -3.30 -2.78
C GLY A 61 14.53 -4.66 -3.27
N ALA A 62 13.63 -5.63 -3.45
CA ALA A 62 13.98 -6.96 -3.94
C ALA A 62 14.69 -6.93 -5.31
N TRP A 63 14.25 -6.04 -6.22
CA TRP A 63 14.92 -5.82 -7.51
C TRP A 63 16.34 -5.26 -7.35
N ARG A 64 16.55 -4.31 -6.42
CA ARG A 64 17.87 -3.71 -6.16
C ARG A 64 18.86 -4.75 -5.63
N ASP A 65 18.41 -5.59 -4.71
CA ASP A 65 19.24 -6.59 -4.06
C ASP A 65 19.62 -7.71 -5.05
N ASP A 66 18.66 -8.13 -5.90
CA ASP A 66 18.94 -9.00 -7.05
C ASP A 66 19.95 -8.37 -8.03
N LYS A 67 19.87 -7.05 -8.27
CA LYS A 67 20.82 -6.35 -9.14
C LYS A 67 22.24 -6.31 -8.57
N TRP A 68 22.41 -6.30 -7.26
CA TRP A 68 23.73 -6.38 -6.63
C TRP A 68 24.34 -7.77 -6.84
N ILE A 69 23.57 -8.84 -6.57
CA ILE A 69 23.98 -10.23 -6.83
C ILE A 69 24.33 -10.44 -8.32
N GLU A 70 23.47 -9.97 -9.24
CA GLU A 70 23.70 -10.07 -10.69
C GLU A 70 24.93 -9.32 -11.19
N SER A 71 25.34 -8.25 -10.50
CA SER A 71 26.52 -7.46 -10.88
C SER A 71 27.85 -8.15 -10.57
N ARG A 72 27.86 -9.06 -9.58
CA ARG A 72 29.06 -9.71 -9.04
C ARG A 72 28.76 -11.16 -8.59
N PRO A 73 28.29 -12.03 -9.50
CA PRO A 73 27.72 -13.31 -9.11
C PRO A 73 28.79 -14.31 -8.66
N GLY A 74 28.77 -14.67 -7.39
CA GLY A 74 29.31 -15.92 -6.89
C GLY A 74 28.26 -17.03 -6.93
N VAL A 75 28.67 -18.28 -7.15
CA VAL A 75 27.77 -19.44 -7.16
C VAL A 75 28.38 -20.58 -6.34
N GLN A 76 27.58 -21.20 -5.48
CA GLN A 76 28.04 -22.33 -4.66
C GLN A 76 26.88 -23.27 -4.28
N THR A 77 27.19 -24.51 -3.88
CA THR A 77 26.25 -25.37 -3.15
C THR A 77 26.28 -25.06 -1.66
N ALA A 78 25.13 -24.71 -1.09
CA ALA A 78 24.94 -24.42 0.32
C ALA A 78 24.15 -25.53 1.03
N GLU A 79 24.45 -25.75 2.31
CA GLU A 79 23.65 -26.58 3.22
C GLU A 79 22.62 -25.70 3.94
N VAL A 80 21.34 -26.10 3.93
CA VAL A 80 20.28 -25.43 4.69
C VAL A 80 20.40 -25.87 6.16
N LEU A 81 20.82 -24.95 7.04
CA LEU A 81 20.97 -25.24 8.47
C LEU A 81 19.62 -25.27 9.20
N SER A 82 18.74 -24.31 8.90
CA SER A 82 17.43 -24.18 9.54
C SER A 82 16.46 -23.36 8.70
N THR A 83 15.18 -23.66 8.84
CA THR A 83 14.05 -23.01 8.15
C THR A 83 13.06 -22.52 9.20
N ALA A 84 12.98 -21.20 9.38
CA ALA A 84 12.01 -20.54 10.26
C ALA A 84 11.00 -19.75 9.43
N PHE A 85 9.96 -19.21 10.09
CA PHE A 85 8.92 -18.42 9.43
C PHE A 85 9.44 -17.07 8.92
N ASP A 86 10.39 -16.47 9.63
CA ASP A 86 11.00 -15.18 9.29
C ASP A 86 12.15 -15.31 8.28
N ARG A 87 12.99 -16.34 8.41
CA ARG A 87 14.17 -16.55 7.54
C ARG A 87 14.58 -18.02 7.44
N THR A 88 15.39 -18.32 6.42
CA THR A 88 16.06 -19.62 6.26
C THR A 88 17.56 -19.40 6.23
N VAL A 89 18.30 -20.14 7.05
CA VAL A 89 19.74 -20.01 7.21
C VAL A 89 20.45 -21.07 6.38
N VAL A 90 21.45 -20.64 5.61
CA VAL A 90 22.30 -21.53 4.80
C VAL A 90 23.77 -21.35 5.16
N ARG A 91 24.58 -22.38 4.94
CA ARG A 91 26.04 -22.35 5.05
C ARG A 91 26.66 -22.74 3.72
N PHE A 92 27.64 -21.98 3.25
CA PHE A 92 28.40 -22.29 2.04
C PHE A 92 29.86 -21.84 2.17
N ASN A 93 30.71 -22.34 1.28
CA ASN A 93 32.14 -22.02 1.26
C ASN A 93 32.49 -21.19 0.03
N THR A 94 33.16 -20.06 0.19
CA THR A 94 33.66 -19.25 -0.93
C THR A 94 34.96 -19.83 -1.53
N PRO A 95 35.36 -19.42 -2.76
CA PRO A 95 36.54 -19.98 -3.44
C PRO A 95 37.89 -19.73 -2.73
N ASP A 96 37.93 -18.78 -1.81
CA ASP A 96 39.06 -18.49 -0.91
C ASP A 96 39.15 -19.46 0.30
N GLY A 97 38.16 -20.34 0.46
CA GLY A 97 38.07 -21.30 1.56
C GLY A 97 37.36 -20.78 2.81
N ALA A 98 36.86 -19.54 2.81
CA ALA A 98 36.06 -19.03 3.92
C ALA A 98 34.66 -19.67 3.95
N VAL A 99 34.06 -19.72 5.15
CA VAL A 99 32.73 -20.30 5.40
C VAL A 99 31.78 -19.17 5.75
N HIS A 100 30.73 -19.00 4.96
CA HIS A 100 29.75 -17.92 5.10
C HIS A 100 28.38 -18.43 5.57
N ILE A 101 27.73 -17.64 6.42
CA ILE A 101 26.39 -17.90 6.96
C ILE A 101 25.63 -16.55 6.95
N PRO A 102 24.73 -16.31 5.97
CA PRO A 102 24.11 -15.01 5.80
C PRO A 102 23.25 -14.59 7.00
N ILE A 103 23.44 -13.37 7.49
CA ILE A 103 22.78 -12.88 8.71
C ILE A 103 21.27 -12.68 8.50
N ASP A 104 20.89 -12.15 7.34
CA ASP A 104 19.50 -11.96 6.91
C ASP A 104 18.85 -13.25 6.38
N GLY A 105 19.63 -14.33 6.26
CA GLY A 105 19.24 -15.59 5.65
C GLY A 105 19.32 -15.58 4.11
N VAL A 106 18.85 -16.65 3.48
CA VAL A 106 18.81 -16.77 2.01
C VAL A 106 17.50 -16.20 1.45
N LEU A 107 17.62 -15.34 0.44
CA LEU A 107 16.51 -14.77 -0.30
C LEU A 107 15.75 -15.85 -1.08
N TYR A 108 14.43 -15.68 -1.13
CA TYR A 108 13.47 -16.58 -1.79
C TYR A 108 13.54 -18.05 -1.32
N PRO A 109 13.48 -18.36 -0.01
CA PRO A 109 13.78 -19.69 0.56
C PRO A 109 12.65 -20.73 0.43
N GLN A 110 11.62 -20.47 -0.38
CA GLN A 110 10.39 -21.26 -0.39
C GLN A 110 10.62 -22.75 -0.70
N GLY A 111 10.00 -23.63 0.09
CA GLY A 111 10.08 -25.09 -0.10
C GLY A 111 11.46 -25.71 0.18
N LEU A 112 12.30 -25.07 1.00
CA LEU A 112 13.53 -25.66 1.53
C LEU A 112 13.27 -26.40 2.86
N SER A 113 14.12 -27.38 3.15
CA SER A 113 14.14 -28.13 4.42
C SER A 113 15.54 -28.14 5.03
N ALA A 114 15.64 -28.20 6.36
CA ALA A 114 16.93 -28.36 7.04
C ALA A 114 17.67 -29.65 6.59
N GLY A 115 18.99 -29.58 6.46
CA GLY A 115 19.85 -30.62 5.91
C GLY A 115 19.86 -30.74 4.38
N GLN A 116 19.06 -29.94 3.67
CA GLN A 116 19.04 -29.94 2.20
C GLN A 116 20.28 -29.24 1.62
N LEU A 117 20.87 -29.81 0.56
CA LEU A 117 21.83 -29.11 -0.29
C LEU A 117 21.09 -28.33 -1.39
N VAL A 118 21.37 -27.03 -1.49
CA VAL A 118 20.73 -26.11 -2.45
C VAL A 118 21.79 -25.27 -3.15
N ARG A 119 21.64 -25.03 -4.45
CA ARG A 119 22.51 -24.12 -5.20
C ARG A 119 22.11 -22.67 -4.91
N VAL A 120 23.08 -21.83 -4.54
CA VAL A 120 22.88 -20.41 -4.22
C VAL A 120 23.71 -19.52 -5.14
N GLU A 121 23.22 -18.30 -5.33
CA GLU A 121 23.90 -17.17 -5.97
C GLU A 121 24.11 -16.07 -4.91
N TYR A 122 25.28 -15.44 -4.88
CA TYR A 122 25.61 -14.40 -3.89
C TYR A 122 26.39 -13.22 -4.51
N ASP A 123 26.35 -12.04 -3.88
CA ASP A 123 27.26 -10.92 -4.21
C ASP A 123 28.65 -11.25 -3.64
N SER A 124 29.66 -11.37 -4.51
CA SER A 124 31.01 -11.71 -4.09
C SER A 124 31.70 -10.63 -3.23
N LEU A 125 31.18 -9.41 -3.13
CA LEU A 125 31.64 -8.41 -2.16
C LEU A 125 30.93 -8.49 -0.80
N HIS A 126 29.73 -9.09 -0.73
CA HIS A 126 28.91 -9.14 0.48
C HIS A 126 28.26 -10.53 0.68
N PRO A 127 29.04 -11.62 0.72
CA PRO A 127 28.53 -12.99 0.82
C PRO A 127 27.69 -13.26 2.08
N ASP A 128 27.88 -12.48 3.15
CA ASP A 128 27.12 -12.62 4.41
C ASP A 128 25.80 -11.81 4.45
N ALA A 129 25.54 -10.98 3.44
CA ALA A 129 24.32 -10.14 3.39
C ALA A 129 23.40 -10.51 2.21
N LEU A 130 23.96 -10.76 1.03
CA LEU A 130 23.17 -10.97 -0.19
C LEU A 130 23.42 -12.35 -0.80
N VAL A 131 22.52 -13.29 -0.48
CA VAL A 131 22.49 -14.65 -1.02
C VAL A 131 21.06 -15.00 -1.41
N ARG A 132 20.86 -15.55 -2.59
CA ARG A 132 19.55 -16.05 -3.08
C ARG A 132 19.65 -17.50 -3.53
N VAL A 133 18.54 -18.23 -3.48
CA VAL A 133 18.45 -19.54 -4.13
C VAL A 133 18.60 -19.35 -5.65
N ALA A 134 19.48 -20.14 -6.27
CA ALA A 134 19.82 -19.98 -7.68
C ALA A 134 18.59 -20.12 -8.59
N GLY A 135 18.48 -19.24 -9.60
CA GLY A 135 17.32 -19.17 -10.50
C GLY A 135 16.03 -18.61 -9.89
N ARG A 136 16.02 -18.16 -8.63
CA ARG A 136 14.90 -17.42 -8.02
C ARG A 136 15.20 -15.93 -7.97
N THR A 137 14.20 -15.09 -8.20
CA THR A 137 14.35 -13.63 -8.34
C THR A 137 13.19 -12.86 -7.73
N TYR A 138 13.34 -11.53 -7.67
CA TYR A 138 12.35 -10.53 -7.24
C TYR A 138 10.99 -10.68 -7.94
N THR A 139 10.91 -11.35 -9.09
CA THR A 139 9.65 -11.68 -9.78
C THR A 139 8.68 -12.47 -8.89
N LEU A 140 9.18 -13.23 -7.92
CA LEU A 140 8.38 -13.92 -6.90
C LEU A 140 7.61 -12.95 -5.97
N THR A 141 7.99 -11.68 -5.91
CA THR A 141 7.25 -10.65 -5.14
C THR A 141 5.97 -10.18 -5.84
N PHE A 142 5.85 -10.34 -7.17
CA PHE A 142 4.71 -9.81 -7.92
C PHE A 142 3.38 -10.45 -7.50
N LEU A 143 3.36 -11.76 -7.25
CA LEU A 143 2.14 -12.46 -6.83
C LEU A 143 1.64 -12.01 -5.44
N PRO A 144 2.44 -12.06 -4.35
CA PRO A 144 1.97 -11.61 -3.03
C PRO A 144 1.68 -10.11 -2.99
N VAL A 145 2.53 -9.25 -3.58
CA VAL A 145 2.29 -7.79 -3.61
C VAL A 145 1.04 -7.49 -4.44
N GLY A 146 0.93 -8.05 -5.65
CA GLY A 146 -0.23 -7.86 -6.52
C GLY A 146 -1.55 -8.28 -5.88
N MET A 147 -1.57 -9.41 -5.15
CA MET A 147 -2.73 -9.84 -4.38
C MET A 147 -3.11 -8.86 -3.27
N ILE A 148 -2.15 -8.38 -2.48
CA ILE A 148 -2.39 -7.38 -1.43
C ILE A 148 -2.96 -6.10 -2.01
N LEU A 149 -2.43 -5.62 -3.15
CA LEU A 149 -2.93 -4.42 -3.83
C LEU A 149 -4.34 -4.63 -4.38
N ALA A 150 -4.61 -5.76 -5.04
CA ALA A 150 -5.93 -6.10 -5.57
C ALA A 150 -7.00 -6.16 -4.46
N ILE A 151 -6.69 -6.83 -3.35
CA ILE A 151 -7.59 -6.92 -2.18
C ILE A 151 -7.80 -5.53 -1.56
N THR A 152 -6.72 -4.75 -1.38
CA THR A 152 -6.78 -3.39 -0.82
C THR A 152 -7.70 -2.49 -1.64
N TRP A 153 -7.55 -2.48 -2.97
CA TRP A 153 -8.38 -1.66 -3.86
C TRP A 153 -9.81 -2.20 -4.00
N ALA A 154 -10.04 -3.52 -3.92
CA ALA A 154 -11.38 -4.09 -3.86
C ALA A 154 -12.14 -3.65 -2.58
N ILE A 155 -11.48 -3.72 -1.41
CA ILE A 155 -12.04 -3.24 -0.14
C ILE A 155 -12.28 -1.74 -0.18
N ALA A 156 -11.31 -0.95 -0.67
CA ALA A 156 -11.45 0.50 -0.79
C ALA A 156 -12.60 0.89 -1.71
N ALA A 157 -12.75 0.25 -2.88
CA ALA A 157 -13.84 0.50 -3.81
C ALA A 157 -15.21 0.12 -3.21
N GLY A 158 -15.31 -1.05 -2.55
CA GLY A 158 -16.53 -1.48 -1.87
C GLY A 158 -16.96 -0.52 -0.75
N LEU A 159 -16.01 -0.05 0.05
CA LEU A 159 -16.24 0.90 1.14
C LEU A 159 -16.61 2.30 0.60
N ILE A 160 -15.94 2.78 -0.46
CA ILE A 160 -16.29 4.04 -1.13
C ILE A 160 -17.71 3.97 -1.73
N TRP A 161 -18.08 2.86 -2.36
CA TRP A 161 -19.42 2.64 -2.91
C TRP A 161 -20.48 2.62 -1.80
N TRP A 162 -20.24 1.89 -0.70
CA TRP A 162 -21.15 1.86 0.45
C TRP A 162 -21.30 3.24 1.11
N LEU A 163 -20.20 3.98 1.29
CA LEU A 163 -20.18 5.36 1.80
C LEU A 163 -20.77 6.39 0.82
N ARG A 164 -21.09 6.02 -0.42
CA ARG A 164 -21.79 6.89 -1.38
C ARG A 164 -23.28 6.58 -1.54
N ARG A 165 -23.79 5.49 -0.95
CA ARG A 165 -25.23 5.18 -0.96
C ARG A 165 -26.05 6.34 -0.35
N PRO A 166 -27.15 6.78 -0.97
CA PRO A 166 -28.14 7.66 -0.34
C PRO A 166 -28.73 7.00 0.91
N THR A 167 -28.97 7.79 1.96
CA THR A 167 -29.79 7.33 3.09
C THR A 167 -31.25 7.40 2.66
N PRO A 168 -32.06 6.34 2.82
CA PRO A 168 -33.50 6.43 2.61
C PRO A 168 -34.09 7.47 3.55
N THR A 169 -34.69 8.53 3.00
CA THR A 169 -35.55 9.43 3.78
C THR A 169 -36.76 8.63 4.24
N GLY A 170 -36.95 8.51 5.54
CA GLY A 170 -38.12 7.86 6.12
C GLY A 170 -39.42 8.53 5.66
N PRO A 171 -40.56 7.82 5.71
CA PRO A 171 -41.83 8.36 5.25
C PRO A 171 -42.16 9.65 6.00
N THR A 172 -42.45 10.71 5.24
CA THR A 172 -42.92 11.99 5.78
C THR A 172 -44.13 11.72 6.67
N PRO A 173 -44.13 12.13 7.95
CA PRO A 173 -45.32 11.99 8.78
C PRO A 173 -46.44 12.79 8.16
N ALA A 174 -47.53 12.12 7.78
CA ALA A 174 -48.71 12.78 7.25
C ALA A 174 -49.29 13.68 8.34
N THR A 175 -49.21 14.99 8.13
CA THR A 175 -49.90 16.00 8.95
C THR A 175 -51.40 15.72 8.91
N ARG A 176 -52.03 15.66 10.08
CA ARG A 176 -53.46 15.38 10.28
C ARG A 176 -54.06 16.45 11.17
#